data_AF-K2K6C2-F1
#
_entry.id   AF-K2K6C2-F1
#
_cell.length_a   1.000
_cell.length_b   1.000
_cell.length_c   1.000
_cell.angle_alpha   90.00
_cell.angle_beta   90.00
_cell.angle_gamma   90.00
#
_symmetry.space_group_name_H-M   'P 1'
#
loop_
_entity.id
_entity.type
_entity.pdbx_description
1 polymer ?
#
loop_
_entity_poly.entity_id
_entity_poly.type
_entity_poly.pdbx_seq_one_letter_code
_entity_poly.pdbx_strand_id
1 'polypeptide(L)'
;MAITVEDAITKLTTGYWNKNARTEANPGGFGANGHVDNLPALAEALGVVGAFAGTQGELADEVLALQAQINAVVAAGDDIVIVAEDIAAVLAAAANMAAILAAPGAAAAASGFAGEAEGFRDETQIFRNEAQAAVGGARVSATDTIAGGLFDKIEVGGGLTKEISAPGGNEKLLLTVPPLTDLIGNIMALAWTVAELQGAALTGYANMVVDAFEDDSGIDAEETTFAVYNPGTASWKSVVDQLSISYQTAATSSSALFTYTFAAQPLGTAAPDRTIVVGVASRNTNGSKPTAVTIAGESAALAVETWTGAENEGVSIWHVLVPEGASGDVVVTCSNIQAGCAVGVWAVYGPLQVADVDAASVGSDTNALSVDVPAGCVIAAMAIATGNFTWSGASERFDNTTTMGISVIYSGADVTPGTAGPGYGVTAQDNSGGGQNTAAAAVFGRMVSGARDLVSVPLTAASDPTSLVIGAEIEVPALITLGTDLMLYGSIDDGASWEEVAAYQTYAAAGGRLLVFGTADVTGQTGTDVRIRAATAEGEIVTIHKWGVQADVALTPPA
;
A
#
# COMPACT_ATOMS: atom_id res chain seq x y z
N MET A 1 -38.03 2.89 -51.16
CA MET A 1 -39.05 3.05 -50.10
C MET A 1 -38.40 2.56 -48.82
N ALA A 2 -38.29 3.41 -47.80
CA ALA A 2 -37.80 2.97 -46.49
C ALA A 2 -38.79 1.95 -45.92
N ILE A 3 -38.29 0.79 -45.54
CA ILE A 3 -39.04 -0.25 -44.84
C ILE A 3 -39.14 0.17 -43.37
N THR A 4 -40.33 0.09 -42.78
CA THR A 4 -40.50 0.36 -41.33
C THR A 4 -39.94 -0.79 -40.50
N VAL A 5 -39.62 -0.54 -39.23
CA VAL A 5 -39.16 -1.59 -38.29
C VAL A 5 -40.21 -2.69 -38.14
N GLU A 6 -41.50 -2.35 -38.13
CA GLU A 6 -42.60 -3.33 -38.09
C GLU A 6 -42.70 -4.18 -39.35
N ASP A 7 -42.49 -3.59 -40.53
CA ASP A 7 -42.41 -4.35 -41.79
C ASP A 7 -41.19 -5.29 -41.81
N ALA A 8 -40.06 -4.88 -41.22
CA ALA A 8 -38.85 -5.68 -41.09
C ALA A 8 -39.06 -6.89 -40.18
N ILE A 9 -39.64 -6.69 -39.01
CA ILE A 9 -39.95 -7.75 -38.04
C ILE A 9 -40.95 -8.74 -38.64
N THR A 10 -41.99 -8.23 -39.31
CA THR A 10 -43.00 -9.07 -39.98
C THR A 10 -42.39 -9.93 -41.10
N LYS A 11 -41.43 -9.38 -41.85
CA LYS A 11 -40.75 -10.13 -42.94
C LYS A 11 -39.72 -11.13 -42.43
N LEU A 12 -39.02 -10.81 -41.34
CA LEU A 12 -38.13 -11.74 -40.60
C LEU A 12 -38.89 -12.95 -40.07
N THR A 13 -40.02 -12.69 -39.39
CA THR A 13 -40.83 -13.75 -38.78
C THR A 13 -41.56 -14.62 -39.80
N THR A 14 -41.88 -14.08 -40.98
CA THR A 14 -42.51 -14.83 -42.08
C THR A 14 -41.50 -15.48 -43.05
N GLY A 15 -40.20 -15.30 -42.82
CA GLY A 15 -39.11 -15.92 -43.58
C GLY A 15 -38.80 -15.28 -44.95
N TYR A 16 -39.41 -14.16 -45.32
CA TYR A 16 -39.27 -13.59 -46.67
C TYR A 16 -38.15 -12.55 -46.79
N TRP A 17 -36.90 -12.97 -46.55
CA TRP A 17 -35.76 -12.15 -46.94
C TRP A 17 -34.75 -13.00 -47.71
N ASN A 18 -34.48 -12.62 -48.96
CA ASN A 18 -33.28 -13.05 -49.67
C ASN A 18 -32.82 -11.85 -50.52
N LYS A 19 -31.51 -11.71 -50.73
CA LYS A 19 -30.94 -10.64 -51.57
C LYS A 19 -31.28 -10.82 -53.06
N ASN A 20 -31.70 -12.03 -53.46
CA ASN A 20 -31.94 -12.42 -54.85
C ASN A 20 -33.42 -12.65 -55.13
N ALA A 21 -34.06 -11.69 -55.81
CA ALA A 21 -35.45 -11.81 -56.21
C ALA A 21 -35.69 -13.07 -57.05
N ARG A 22 -36.43 -14.02 -56.47
CA ARG A 22 -37.06 -15.18 -57.12
C ARG A 22 -36.10 -16.18 -57.76
N THR A 23 -35.70 -17.20 -57.00
CA THR A 23 -35.97 -18.63 -57.25
C THR A 23 -35.21 -19.44 -56.22
N GLU A 24 -35.85 -20.49 -55.70
CA GLU A 24 -35.35 -21.53 -54.78
C GLU A 24 -35.83 -21.44 -53.33
N ALA A 25 -36.11 -22.63 -52.80
CA ALA A 25 -36.80 -22.88 -51.54
C ALA A 25 -36.03 -22.28 -50.36
N ASN A 26 -36.73 -21.42 -49.62
CA ASN A 26 -36.22 -20.72 -48.45
C ASN A 26 -35.96 -21.70 -47.29
N PRO A 27 -34.76 -21.75 -46.69
CA PRO A 27 -34.50 -22.51 -45.47
C PRO A 27 -35.08 -21.74 -44.27
N GLY A 28 -36.40 -21.82 -44.15
CA GLY A 28 -37.20 -21.69 -42.92
C GLY A 28 -36.79 -20.68 -41.83
N GLY A 29 -37.12 -19.39 -42.01
CA GLY A 29 -37.29 -18.44 -40.89
C GLY A 29 -36.15 -18.47 -39.85
N PHE A 30 -36.49 -18.33 -38.56
CA PHE A 30 -35.50 -18.42 -37.47
C PHE A 30 -34.94 -19.84 -37.22
N GLY A 31 -35.43 -20.86 -37.94
CA GLY A 31 -34.89 -22.21 -37.89
C GLY A 31 -33.70 -22.39 -38.84
N ALA A 32 -32.82 -23.35 -38.55
CA ALA A 32 -31.68 -23.73 -39.41
C ALA A 32 -30.74 -22.57 -39.79
N ASN A 33 -30.39 -21.70 -38.83
CA ASN A 33 -29.44 -20.58 -39.01
C ASN A 33 -29.87 -19.48 -40.01
N GLY A 34 -31.14 -19.44 -40.46
CA GLY A 34 -31.62 -18.44 -41.42
C GLY A 34 -31.50 -16.97 -40.97
N HIS A 35 -31.21 -16.72 -39.70
CA HIS A 35 -30.91 -15.39 -39.17
C HIS A 35 -29.52 -14.89 -39.58
N VAL A 36 -28.52 -15.76 -39.76
CA VAL A 36 -27.14 -15.36 -40.12
C VAL A 36 -27.08 -14.81 -41.54
N ASP A 37 -27.84 -15.40 -42.47
CA ASP A 37 -27.83 -15.00 -43.88
C ASP A 37 -28.71 -13.76 -44.15
N ASN A 38 -29.73 -13.53 -43.32
CA ASN A 38 -30.74 -12.50 -43.55
C ASN A 38 -30.52 -11.19 -42.77
N LEU A 39 -29.77 -11.23 -41.66
CA LEU A 39 -29.48 -10.04 -40.86
C LEU A 39 -28.71 -8.94 -41.62
N PRO A 40 -27.63 -9.25 -42.38
CA PRO A 40 -26.83 -8.21 -43.04
C PRO A 40 -27.63 -7.42 -44.08
N ALA A 41 -28.43 -8.12 -44.90
CA ALA A 41 -29.29 -7.48 -45.89
C ALA A 41 -30.44 -6.68 -45.25
N LEU A 42 -30.87 -7.06 -44.05
CA LEU A 42 -31.86 -6.31 -43.29
C LEU A 42 -31.25 -5.04 -42.68
N ALA A 43 -30.04 -5.12 -42.10
CA ALA A 43 -29.33 -3.99 -41.54
C ALA A 43 -29.03 -2.92 -42.61
N GLU A 44 -28.73 -3.35 -43.84
CA GLU A 44 -28.58 -2.48 -45.01
C GLU A 44 -29.93 -1.80 -45.37
N ALA A 45 -31.03 -2.56 -45.42
CA ALA A 45 -32.35 -2.03 -45.76
C ALA A 45 -32.97 -1.12 -44.70
N LEU A 46 -32.62 -1.32 -43.42
CA LEU A 46 -32.98 -0.43 -42.31
C LEU A 46 -32.10 0.83 -42.25
N GLY A 47 -31.09 0.95 -43.12
CA GLY A 47 -30.20 2.11 -43.16
C GLY A 47 -29.19 2.18 -42.02
N VAL A 48 -29.07 1.13 -41.19
CA VAL A 48 -28.14 1.07 -40.05
C VAL A 48 -26.69 1.18 -40.51
N VAL A 49 -26.36 0.52 -41.63
CA VAL A 49 -25.04 0.58 -42.26
C VAL A 49 -24.74 1.98 -42.83
N GLY A 50 -25.76 2.67 -43.35
CA GLY A 50 -25.63 4.03 -43.88
C GLY A 50 -25.46 5.09 -42.79
N ALA A 51 -26.11 4.92 -41.63
CA ALA A 51 -25.94 5.78 -40.48
C ALA A 51 -24.52 5.71 -39.91
N PHE A 52 -23.95 4.51 -39.83
CA PHE A 52 -22.58 4.31 -39.34
C PHE A 52 -21.51 4.96 -40.25
N ALA A 53 -21.72 4.92 -41.56
CA ALA A 53 -20.86 5.62 -42.52
C ALA A 53 -20.97 7.16 -42.41
N GLY A 54 -22.16 7.68 -42.07
CA GLY A 54 -22.36 9.10 -41.77
C GLY A 54 -21.61 9.55 -40.52
N THR A 55 -21.68 8.77 -39.44
CA THR A 55 -20.96 9.06 -38.19
C THR A 55 -19.44 9.03 -38.37
N GLN A 56 -18.93 8.14 -39.22
CA GLN A 56 -17.50 8.15 -39.57
C GLN A 56 -17.10 9.37 -40.41
N GLY A 57 -17.99 9.89 -41.25
CA GLY A 57 -17.78 11.15 -41.98
C GLY A 57 -17.69 12.36 -41.04
N GLU A 58 -18.60 12.45 -40.07
CA GLU A 58 -18.61 13.52 -39.06
C GLU A 58 -17.34 13.50 -38.19
N LEU A 59 -16.89 12.31 -37.76
CA LEU A 59 -15.63 12.12 -37.05
C LEU A 59 -14.41 12.53 -37.90
N ALA A 60 -14.41 12.23 -39.20
CA ALA A 60 -13.32 12.63 -40.10
C ALA A 60 -13.24 14.16 -40.27
N ASP A 61 -14.40 14.83 -40.36
CA ASP A 61 -14.49 16.30 -40.42
C ASP A 61 -14.02 16.95 -39.11
N GLU A 62 -14.34 16.35 -37.96
CA GLU A 62 -13.90 16.83 -36.64
C GLU A 62 -12.37 16.69 -36.45
N VAL A 63 -11.78 15.58 -36.91
CA VAL A 63 -10.32 15.39 -36.94
C VAL A 63 -9.63 16.41 -37.85
N LEU A 64 -10.22 16.71 -39.02
CA LEU A 64 -9.72 17.75 -39.94
C LEU A 64 -9.77 19.15 -39.31
N ALA A 65 -10.83 19.46 -38.56
CA ALA A 65 -10.95 20.72 -37.83
C ALA A 65 -9.90 20.84 -36.70
N LEU A 66 -9.63 19.76 -35.97
CA LEU A 66 -8.60 19.72 -34.92
C LEU A 66 -7.20 19.94 -35.51
N GLN A 67 -6.91 19.33 -36.67
CA GLN A 67 -5.65 19.51 -37.39
C GLN A 67 -5.39 20.99 -37.76
N ALA A 68 -6.42 21.72 -38.16
CA ALA A 68 -6.31 23.14 -38.47
C ALA A 68 -5.98 23.99 -37.22
N GLN A 69 -6.55 23.64 -36.07
CA GLN A 69 -6.25 24.32 -34.79
C GLN A 69 -4.81 24.05 -34.33
N ILE A 70 -4.32 22.81 -34.46
CA ILE A 70 -2.93 22.45 -34.16
C ILE A 70 -1.96 23.26 -35.03
N ASN A 71 -2.23 23.35 -36.33
CA ASN A 71 -1.40 24.13 -37.26
C ASN A 71 -1.37 25.63 -36.90
N ALA A 72 -2.48 26.19 -36.40
CA ALA A 72 -2.54 27.59 -35.96
C ALA A 72 -1.71 27.83 -34.68
N VAL A 73 -1.68 26.87 -33.74
CA VAL A 73 -0.85 26.93 -32.54
C VAL A 73 0.64 26.83 -32.88
N VAL A 74 1.00 25.92 -33.79
CA VAL A 74 2.39 25.76 -34.28
C VAL A 74 2.88 27.02 -35.01
N ALA A 75 2.01 27.72 -35.74
CA ALA A 75 2.36 28.95 -36.43
C ALA A 75 2.52 30.17 -35.50
N ALA A 76 2.08 30.09 -34.24
CA ALA A 76 1.95 31.23 -33.33
C ALA A 76 3.07 31.36 -32.27
N GLY A 77 4.03 30.43 -32.17
CA GLY A 77 4.99 30.43 -31.06
C GLY A 77 6.44 30.13 -31.45
N ASP A 78 7.30 31.15 -31.37
CA ASP A 78 8.77 31.04 -31.42
C ASP A 78 9.39 30.54 -30.08
N ASP A 79 8.60 30.13 -29.08
CA ASP A 79 9.09 29.85 -27.72
C ASP A 79 8.63 28.50 -27.12
N ILE A 80 8.42 27.45 -27.94
CA ILE A 80 8.14 26.09 -27.44
C ILE A 80 9.20 25.11 -27.97
N VAL A 81 10.34 25.06 -27.31
CA VAL A 81 11.47 24.16 -27.66
C VAL A 81 11.37 22.78 -26.99
N ILE A 82 10.34 22.48 -26.20
CA ILE A 82 10.27 21.21 -25.43
C ILE A 82 9.37 20.13 -26.08
N VAL A 83 8.64 20.40 -27.17
CA VAL A 83 7.68 19.41 -27.75
C VAL A 83 8.09 18.89 -29.15
N ALA A 84 9.26 19.26 -29.66
CA ALA A 84 9.63 18.95 -31.05
C ALA A 84 9.90 17.45 -31.32
N GLU A 85 10.36 16.67 -30.34
CA GLU A 85 10.71 15.26 -30.55
C GLU A 85 9.46 14.35 -30.61
N ASP A 86 8.45 14.60 -29.78
CA ASP A 86 7.21 13.81 -29.79
C ASP A 86 6.33 14.10 -31.01
N ILE A 87 6.33 15.33 -31.50
CA ILE A 87 5.59 15.69 -32.72
C ILE A 87 6.20 15.00 -33.95
N ALA A 88 7.54 14.88 -34.02
CA ALA A 88 8.19 14.15 -35.10
C ALA A 88 7.85 12.65 -35.08
N ALA A 89 7.75 12.04 -33.89
CA ALA A 89 7.34 10.65 -33.72
C ALA A 89 5.88 10.40 -34.14
N VAL A 90 4.97 11.31 -33.78
CA VAL A 90 3.55 11.23 -34.17
C VAL A 90 3.39 11.42 -35.68
N LEU A 91 4.12 12.34 -36.30
CA LEU A 91 4.10 12.54 -37.75
C LEU A 91 4.68 11.33 -38.52
N ALA A 92 5.72 10.68 -37.98
CA ALA A 92 6.26 9.45 -38.56
C ALA A 92 5.28 8.26 -38.45
N ALA A 93 4.56 8.13 -37.34
CA ALA A 93 3.52 7.11 -37.17
C ALA A 93 2.35 7.31 -38.14
N ALA A 94 1.87 8.55 -38.32
CA ALA A 94 0.81 8.87 -39.27
C ALA A 94 1.21 8.60 -40.72
N ALA A 95 2.46 8.93 -41.11
CA ALA A 95 2.98 8.64 -42.43
C ALA A 95 3.11 7.13 -42.70
N ASN A 96 3.57 6.36 -41.71
CA ASN A 96 3.63 4.89 -41.80
C ASN A 96 2.25 4.27 -41.95
N MET A 97 1.25 4.78 -41.23
CA MET A 97 -0.12 4.26 -41.30
C MET A 97 -0.78 4.56 -42.67
N ALA A 98 -0.54 5.75 -43.21
CA ALA A 98 -0.97 6.11 -44.57
C ALA A 98 -0.28 5.24 -45.65
N ALA A 99 1.01 4.91 -45.46
CA ALA A 99 1.75 4.04 -46.38
C ALA A 99 1.26 2.58 -46.35
N ILE A 100 0.90 2.06 -45.17
CA ILE A 100 0.32 0.71 -45.01
C ILE A 100 -1.04 0.63 -45.71
N LEU A 101 -1.87 1.67 -45.57
CA LEU A 101 -3.19 1.72 -46.22
C LEU A 101 -3.11 1.91 -47.74
N ALA A 102 -2.03 2.51 -48.25
CA ALA A 102 -1.79 2.71 -49.68
C ALA A 102 -1.03 1.55 -50.35
N ALA A 103 -0.55 0.55 -49.60
CA ALA A 103 0.25 -0.54 -50.13
C ALA A 103 -0.58 -1.49 -51.04
N PRO A 104 -0.15 -1.74 -52.30
CA PRO A 104 -0.80 -2.70 -53.19
C PRO A 104 -0.68 -4.11 -52.63
N GLY A 105 -1.73 -4.61 -51.98
CA GLY A 105 -1.74 -5.93 -51.33
C GLY A 105 -2.67 -6.05 -50.13
N ALA A 106 -3.18 -4.95 -49.57
CA ALA A 106 -4.12 -4.97 -48.44
C ALA A 106 -5.41 -5.76 -48.75
N ALA A 107 -5.84 -5.79 -50.02
CA ALA A 107 -6.98 -6.59 -50.47
C ALA A 107 -6.71 -8.11 -50.53
N ALA A 108 -5.45 -8.54 -50.64
CA ALA A 108 -5.08 -9.96 -50.69
C ALA A 108 -5.00 -10.58 -49.29
N ALA A 109 -4.56 -9.83 -48.28
CA ALA A 109 -4.54 -10.29 -46.89
C ALA A 109 -5.96 -10.60 -46.35
N ALA A 110 -6.96 -9.82 -46.75
CA ALA A 110 -8.36 -10.07 -46.39
C ALA A 110 -8.92 -11.40 -46.93
N SER A 111 -8.38 -11.90 -48.05
CA SER A 111 -8.79 -13.19 -48.62
C SER A 111 -8.14 -14.40 -47.94
N GLY A 112 -6.97 -14.22 -47.31
CA GLY A 112 -6.29 -15.26 -46.53
C GLY A 112 -7.04 -15.60 -45.23
N PHE A 113 -7.51 -14.57 -44.53
CA PHE A 113 -8.29 -14.74 -43.29
C PHE A 113 -9.65 -15.42 -43.52
N ALA A 114 -10.24 -15.29 -44.70
CA ALA A 114 -11.48 -15.98 -45.05
C ALA A 114 -11.27 -17.51 -45.19
N GLY A 115 -10.12 -17.94 -45.71
CA GLY A 115 -9.77 -19.36 -45.83
C GLY A 115 -9.41 -20.01 -44.49
N GLU A 116 -8.74 -19.29 -43.61
CA GLU A 116 -8.44 -19.76 -42.24
C GLU A 116 -9.70 -19.86 -41.38
N ALA A 117 -10.67 -18.95 -41.57
CA ALA A 117 -11.97 -19.02 -40.91
C ALA A 117 -12.83 -20.21 -41.36
N GLU A 118 -12.71 -20.65 -42.62
CA GLU A 118 -13.36 -21.89 -43.11
C GLU A 118 -12.69 -23.14 -42.51
N GLY A 119 -11.35 -23.16 -42.39
CA GLY A 119 -10.63 -24.24 -41.73
C GLY A 119 -11.00 -24.41 -40.26
N PHE A 120 -11.12 -23.32 -39.51
CA PHE A 120 -11.61 -23.35 -38.12
C PHE A 120 -13.04 -23.88 -38.01
N ARG A 121 -13.90 -23.58 -39.00
CA ARG A 121 -15.29 -24.05 -39.02
C ARG A 121 -15.37 -25.57 -39.16
N ASP A 122 -14.53 -26.14 -40.02
CA ASP A 122 -14.45 -27.58 -40.26
C ASP A 122 -13.89 -28.33 -39.04
N GLU A 123 -12.86 -27.80 -38.39
CA GLU A 123 -12.29 -28.37 -37.15
C GLU A 123 -13.29 -28.34 -35.99
N THR A 124 -14.05 -27.24 -35.84
CA THR A 124 -15.09 -27.13 -34.81
C THR A 124 -16.25 -28.11 -35.07
N GLN A 125 -16.52 -28.44 -36.33
CA GLN A 125 -17.55 -29.41 -36.71
C GLN A 125 -17.11 -30.86 -36.46
N ILE A 126 -15.81 -31.15 -36.61
CA ILE A 126 -15.21 -32.43 -36.22
C ILE A 126 -15.30 -32.61 -34.70
N PHE A 127 -14.90 -31.62 -33.91
CA PHE A 127 -14.99 -31.63 -32.45
C PHE A 127 -16.41 -31.89 -31.94
N ARG A 128 -17.41 -31.29 -32.59
CA ARG A 128 -18.82 -31.49 -32.25
C ARG A 128 -19.28 -32.92 -32.52
N ASN A 129 -18.87 -33.51 -33.64
CA ASN A 129 -19.21 -34.89 -33.99
C ASN A 129 -18.55 -35.90 -33.03
N GLU A 130 -17.32 -35.60 -32.58
CA GLU A 130 -16.58 -36.42 -31.61
C GLU A 130 -17.17 -36.33 -30.19
N ALA A 131 -17.55 -35.13 -29.73
CA ALA A 131 -18.25 -34.94 -28.46
C ALA A 131 -19.62 -35.64 -28.45
N GLN A 132 -20.34 -35.61 -29.58
CA GLN A 132 -21.63 -36.27 -29.72
C GLN A 132 -21.51 -37.82 -29.76
N ALA A 133 -20.37 -38.34 -30.22
CA ALA A 133 -20.03 -39.76 -30.12
C ALA A 133 -19.61 -40.17 -28.69
N ALA A 134 -18.95 -39.29 -27.94
CA ALA A 134 -18.50 -39.55 -26.55
C ALA A 134 -19.66 -39.60 -25.53
N VAL A 135 -20.73 -38.83 -25.75
CA VAL A 135 -21.92 -38.83 -24.87
C VAL A 135 -22.84 -40.03 -25.15
N GLY A 136 -22.67 -40.71 -26.30
CA GLY A 136 -23.40 -41.92 -26.70
C GLY A 136 -22.84 -43.22 -26.13
N GLY A 137 -22.93 -43.40 -24.80
CA GLY A 137 -22.80 -44.66 -24.04
C GLY A 137 -22.02 -45.84 -24.65
N ALA A 138 -20.77 -46.01 -24.24
CA ALA A 138 -20.13 -47.32 -24.06
C ALA A 138 -18.94 -47.24 -23.09
N ARG A 139 -18.84 -48.21 -22.17
CA ARG A 139 -17.67 -48.41 -21.29
C ARG A 139 -16.40 -48.58 -22.13
N VAL A 140 -15.41 -47.73 -21.94
CA VAL A 140 -14.05 -47.94 -22.47
C VAL A 140 -13.16 -48.48 -21.35
N SER A 141 -12.60 -49.67 -21.57
CA SER A 141 -11.63 -50.32 -20.68
C SER A 141 -10.23 -49.72 -20.87
N ALA A 142 -9.41 -49.80 -19.82
CA ALA A 142 -8.11 -49.14 -19.64
C ALA A 142 -6.95 -49.53 -20.60
N THR A 143 -7.19 -49.78 -21.89
CA THR A 143 -6.12 -50.18 -22.84
C THR A 143 -6.19 -49.55 -24.23
N ASP A 144 -7.07 -48.59 -24.52
CA ASP A 144 -7.04 -47.93 -25.83
C ASP A 144 -6.11 -46.72 -25.87
N THR A 145 -5.15 -46.77 -26.80
CA THR A 145 -4.22 -45.69 -27.12
C THR A 145 -4.90 -44.76 -28.12
N ILE A 146 -5.29 -43.56 -27.69
CA ILE A 146 -5.74 -42.49 -28.59
C ILE A 146 -4.52 -41.63 -28.92
N ALA A 147 -4.11 -41.62 -30.19
CA ALA A 147 -3.07 -40.73 -30.69
C ALA A 147 -3.71 -39.37 -31.06
N GLY A 148 -3.26 -38.29 -30.40
CA GLY A 148 -3.50 -36.91 -30.88
C GLY A 148 -4.22 -35.93 -29.95
N GLY A 149 -4.20 -36.11 -28.63
CA GLY A 149 -4.79 -35.16 -27.67
C GLY A 149 -3.79 -34.13 -27.11
N LEU A 150 -4.25 -32.90 -26.88
CA LEU A 150 -3.53 -31.72 -26.40
C LEU A 150 -3.01 -31.80 -24.95
N PHE A 151 -3.10 -32.97 -24.31
CA PHE A 151 -2.64 -33.21 -22.94
C PHE A 151 -1.86 -34.52 -22.89
N ASP A 152 -0.55 -34.44 -22.63
CA ASP A 152 0.22 -35.61 -22.25
C ASP A 152 -0.17 -35.99 -20.81
N LYS A 153 -0.85 -37.15 -20.72
CA LYS A 153 -0.88 -38.07 -19.57
C LYS A 153 -1.02 -37.44 -18.17
N ILE A 154 -2.22 -37.51 -17.59
CA ILE A 154 -2.42 -37.37 -16.15
C ILE A 154 -1.83 -38.60 -15.45
N GLU A 155 -0.59 -38.50 -14.96
CA GLU A 155 -0.06 -39.48 -14.01
C GLU A 155 -0.49 -39.10 -12.60
N VAL A 156 -1.25 -39.99 -11.95
CA VAL A 156 -1.58 -39.87 -10.53
C VAL A 156 -0.27 -39.85 -9.73
N GLY A 157 0.13 -38.67 -9.25
CA GLY A 157 1.34 -38.46 -8.44
C GLY A 157 2.41 -37.54 -9.05
N GLY A 158 2.26 -37.08 -10.30
CA GLY A 158 3.13 -36.07 -10.91
C GLY A 158 2.45 -34.70 -10.93
N GLY A 159 3.14 -33.64 -10.53
CA GLY A 159 2.62 -32.26 -10.63
C GLY A 159 2.24 -31.86 -12.06
N LEU A 160 1.32 -30.89 -12.19
CA LEU A 160 0.92 -30.34 -13.49
C LEU A 160 2.01 -29.42 -14.01
N THR A 161 2.57 -29.71 -15.20
CA THR A 161 3.50 -28.79 -15.87
C THR A 161 2.85 -28.25 -17.14
N LYS A 162 2.69 -26.93 -17.25
CA LYS A 162 2.20 -26.25 -18.46
C LYS A 162 3.27 -25.35 -19.01
N GLU A 163 3.54 -25.52 -20.30
CA GLU A 163 4.45 -24.66 -21.06
C GLU A 163 3.64 -23.56 -21.74
N ILE A 164 3.91 -22.30 -21.40
CA ILE A 164 3.27 -21.14 -22.03
C ILE A 164 4.33 -20.45 -22.90
N SER A 165 4.04 -20.34 -24.20
CA SER A 165 4.87 -19.61 -25.16
C SER A 165 4.25 -18.25 -25.45
N ALA A 166 5.05 -17.18 -25.40
CA ALA A 166 4.59 -15.86 -25.80
C ALA A 166 4.44 -15.77 -27.33
N PRO A 167 3.47 -15.00 -27.86
CA PRO A 167 3.32 -14.83 -29.31
C PRO A 167 4.57 -14.18 -29.92
N GLY A 168 5.32 -14.95 -30.71
CA GLY A 168 6.50 -14.47 -31.45
C GLY A 168 7.84 -14.50 -30.70
N GLY A 169 7.92 -15.10 -29.51
CA GLY A 169 9.16 -15.25 -28.74
C GLY A 169 9.68 -16.69 -28.68
N ASN A 170 11.01 -16.86 -28.61
CA ASN A 170 11.66 -18.16 -28.34
C ASN A 170 11.73 -18.50 -26.83
N GLU A 171 11.15 -17.65 -25.98
CA GLU A 171 11.15 -17.83 -24.53
C GLU A 171 9.92 -18.62 -24.09
N LYS A 172 10.18 -19.69 -23.32
CA LYS A 172 9.18 -20.62 -22.82
C LYS A 172 9.10 -20.48 -21.31
N LEU A 173 7.91 -20.18 -20.78
CA LEU A 173 7.66 -20.20 -19.35
C LEU A 173 7.11 -21.58 -18.96
N LEU A 174 7.86 -22.31 -18.14
CA LEU A 174 7.43 -23.58 -17.55
C LEU A 174 6.81 -23.29 -16.18
N LEU A 175 5.49 -23.45 -16.07
CA LEU A 175 4.82 -23.48 -14.78
C LEU A 175 4.68 -24.93 -14.32
N THR A 176 5.26 -25.27 -13.17
CA THR A 176 5.10 -26.57 -12.52
C THR A 176 4.34 -26.39 -11.21
N VAL A 177 3.18 -27.01 -11.09
CA VAL A 177 2.35 -27.03 -9.87
C VAL A 177 2.61 -28.34 -9.12
N PRO A 178 3.00 -28.31 -7.84
CA PRO A 178 3.22 -29.52 -7.03
C PRO A 178 1.92 -30.32 -6.80
N PRO A 179 2.02 -31.62 -6.43
CA PRO A 179 0.86 -32.49 -6.26
C PRO A 179 -0.15 -31.99 -5.22
N LEU A 180 -1.44 -32.10 -5.57
CA LEU A 180 -2.60 -31.48 -4.92
C LEU A 180 -2.98 -32.18 -3.60
N THR A 181 -2.71 -31.54 -2.46
CA THR A 181 -3.43 -31.81 -1.19
C THR A 181 -4.37 -30.68 -0.76
N ASP A 182 -4.23 -29.50 -1.36
CA ASP A 182 -5.14 -28.36 -1.16
C ASP A 182 -5.27 -27.58 -2.48
N LEU A 183 -6.43 -27.68 -3.12
CA LEU A 183 -6.69 -27.03 -4.41
C LEU A 183 -6.84 -25.50 -4.26
N ILE A 184 -7.44 -25.04 -3.15
CA ILE A 184 -7.75 -23.63 -2.93
C ILE A 184 -6.48 -22.84 -2.62
N GLY A 185 -5.62 -23.35 -1.72
CA GLY A 185 -4.34 -22.72 -1.42
C GLY A 185 -3.43 -22.57 -2.66
N ASN A 186 -3.46 -23.55 -3.55
CA ASN A 186 -2.69 -23.51 -4.80
C ASN A 186 -3.25 -22.52 -5.84
N ILE A 187 -4.57 -22.42 -5.97
CA ILE A 187 -5.20 -21.41 -6.84
C ILE A 187 -4.88 -20.00 -6.34
N MET A 188 -4.91 -19.79 -5.03
CA MET A 188 -4.58 -18.51 -4.40
C MET A 188 -3.10 -18.13 -4.59
N ALA A 189 -2.18 -19.07 -4.36
CA ALA A 189 -0.76 -18.84 -4.60
C ALA A 189 -0.47 -18.52 -6.08
N LEU A 190 -1.18 -19.19 -7.00
CA LEU A 190 -1.07 -18.94 -8.44
C LEU A 190 -1.62 -17.55 -8.81
N ALA A 191 -2.84 -17.21 -8.36
CA ALA A 191 -3.45 -15.90 -8.60
C ALA A 191 -2.56 -14.76 -8.05
N TRP A 192 -1.95 -14.98 -6.88
CA TRP A 192 -1.00 -14.05 -6.27
C TRP A 192 0.27 -13.88 -7.10
N THR A 193 0.86 -14.98 -7.55
CA THR A 193 2.08 -14.98 -8.40
C THR A 193 1.81 -14.27 -9.73
N VAL A 194 0.62 -14.48 -10.32
CA VAL A 194 0.20 -13.80 -11.55
C VAL A 194 0.02 -12.29 -11.33
N ALA A 195 -0.55 -11.88 -10.18
CA ALA A 195 -0.66 -10.47 -9.82
C ALA A 195 0.70 -9.79 -9.60
N GLU A 196 1.71 -10.52 -9.11
CA GLU A 196 3.06 -10.02 -8.86
C GLU A 196 3.87 -9.79 -10.14
N LEU A 197 3.66 -10.62 -11.17
CA LEU A 197 4.48 -10.57 -12.37
C LEU A 197 4.17 -9.41 -13.33
N GLN A 198 2.96 -8.81 -13.34
CA GLN A 198 2.58 -7.89 -14.45
C GLN A 198 1.70 -6.65 -14.13
N GLY A 199 1.47 -6.27 -12.87
CA GLY A 199 0.77 -5.01 -12.55
C GLY A 199 -0.74 -5.00 -12.90
N ALA A 200 -1.46 -3.96 -12.47
CA ALA A 200 -2.92 -3.89 -12.29
C ALA A 200 -3.84 -4.22 -13.50
N ALA A 201 -3.31 -4.52 -14.69
CA ALA A 201 -4.10 -4.78 -15.90
C ALA A 201 -4.77 -6.16 -15.95
N LEU A 202 -4.56 -7.04 -14.96
CA LEU A 202 -4.95 -8.46 -15.05
C LEU A 202 -5.88 -8.97 -13.95
N THR A 203 -6.50 -8.11 -13.12
CA THR A 203 -7.59 -8.56 -12.22
C THR A 203 -8.72 -9.25 -13.02
N GLY A 204 -8.96 -8.79 -14.25
CA GLY A 204 -9.87 -9.45 -15.19
C GLY A 204 -9.38 -10.83 -15.66
N TYR A 205 -8.08 -11.05 -15.77
CA TYR A 205 -7.52 -12.35 -16.18
C TYR A 205 -7.50 -13.37 -15.03
N ALA A 206 -7.26 -12.94 -13.80
CA ALA A 206 -7.42 -13.81 -12.63
C ALA A 206 -8.88 -14.29 -12.52
N ASN A 207 -9.84 -13.37 -12.69
CA ASN A 207 -11.25 -13.73 -12.76
C ASN A 207 -11.55 -14.67 -13.94
N MET A 208 -11.02 -14.40 -15.14
CA MET A 208 -11.21 -15.30 -16.29
C MET A 208 -10.61 -16.69 -16.11
N VAL A 209 -9.49 -16.82 -15.40
CA VAL A 209 -8.85 -18.12 -15.13
C VAL A 209 -9.63 -18.89 -14.06
N VAL A 210 -10.18 -18.19 -13.06
CA VAL A 210 -11.07 -18.78 -12.05
C VAL A 210 -12.39 -19.22 -12.70
N ASP A 211 -13.02 -18.35 -13.50
CA ASP A 211 -14.25 -18.60 -14.26
C ASP A 211 -14.09 -19.79 -15.23
N ALA A 212 -13.00 -19.84 -15.99
CA ALA A 212 -12.69 -20.98 -16.86
C ALA A 212 -12.46 -22.29 -16.09
N PHE A 213 -12.00 -22.22 -14.84
CA PHE A 213 -11.82 -23.38 -13.99
C PHE A 213 -13.13 -23.82 -13.32
N GLU A 214 -13.99 -22.88 -12.95
CA GLU A 214 -15.36 -23.11 -12.47
C GLU A 214 -16.19 -23.82 -13.56
N ASP A 215 -16.11 -23.33 -14.80
CA ASP A 215 -16.75 -23.91 -15.99
C ASP A 215 -16.27 -25.36 -16.27
N ASP A 216 -14.96 -25.62 -16.24
CA ASP A 216 -14.39 -26.94 -16.54
C ASP A 216 -14.53 -27.95 -15.38
N SER A 217 -14.69 -27.47 -14.13
CA SER A 217 -14.84 -28.34 -12.95
C SER A 217 -16.30 -28.70 -12.63
N GLY A 218 -17.27 -27.95 -13.20
CA GLY A 218 -18.70 -28.14 -12.93
C GLY A 218 -19.13 -27.67 -11.53
N ILE A 219 -18.29 -26.87 -10.85
CA ILE A 219 -18.59 -26.21 -9.59
C ILE A 219 -18.91 -24.75 -9.93
N ASP A 220 -20.19 -24.47 -10.11
CA ASP A 220 -20.70 -23.12 -10.37
C ASP A 220 -20.92 -22.43 -9.03
N ALA A 221 -19.89 -21.73 -8.53
CA ALA A 221 -20.01 -20.88 -7.36
C ALA A 221 -20.39 -19.49 -7.87
N GLU A 222 -21.69 -19.22 -7.99
CA GLU A 222 -22.27 -18.09 -8.73
C GLU A 222 -21.71 -16.67 -8.43
N GLU A 223 -20.76 -16.45 -7.50
CA GLU A 223 -20.12 -15.13 -7.29
C GLU A 223 -18.87 -15.15 -6.38
N THR A 224 -17.81 -15.92 -6.68
CA THR A 224 -16.54 -15.79 -5.92
C THR A 224 -15.70 -14.60 -6.39
N THR A 225 -15.93 -13.40 -5.84
CA THR A 225 -15.07 -12.24 -6.13
C THR A 225 -13.83 -12.24 -5.25
N PHE A 226 -12.65 -12.34 -5.86
CA PHE A 226 -11.37 -12.19 -5.16
C PHE A 226 -10.97 -10.71 -5.07
N ALA A 227 -11.08 -10.13 -3.88
CA ALA A 227 -10.63 -8.77 -3.62
C ALA A 227 -9.13 -8.78 -3.26
N VAL A 228 -8.25 -8.79 -4.26
CA VAL A 228 -6.83 -8.46 -4.03
C VAL A 228 -6.72 -6.96 -3.85
N TYR A 229 -6.55 -6.54 -2.60
CA TYR A 229 -6.10 -5.19 -2.34
C TYR A 229 -4.61 -5.08 -2.69
N ASN A 230 -4.33 -4.82 -3.97
CA ASN A 230 -3.03 -4.32 -4.40
C ASN A 230 -3.12 -2.79 -4.27
N PRO A 231 -2.44 -2.16 -3.30
CA PRO A 231 -2.46 -0.70 -3.11
C PRO A 231 -1.66 0.01 -4.21
N GLY A 232 -1.87 -0.36 -5.48
CA GLY A 232 -1.03 -0.03 -6.62
C GLY A 232 -0.61 1.42 -6.61
N THR A 233 0.69 1.70 -6.45
CA THR A 233 1.26 3.07 -6.43
C THR A 233 0.52 4.09 -5.56
N ALA A 234 -0.35 3.66 -4.64
CA ALA A 234 -0.34 4.27 -3.33
C ALA A 234 1.05 3.91 -2.82
N SER A 235 1.99 4.79 -3.13
CA SER A 235 2.94 5.22 -2.12
C SER A 235 2.11 5.37 -0.85
N TRP A 236 2.04 4.28 -0.08
CA TRP A 236 2.23 4.39 1.34
C TRP A 236 3.62 5.02 1.47
N LYS A 237 3.69 6.33 1.18
CA LYS A 237 4.24 7.23 2.15
C LYS A 237 3.47 6.79 3.37
N SER A 238 4.10 5.87 4.12
CA SER A 238 3.79 5.68 5.51
C SER A 238 3.60 7.11 5.93
N VAL A 239 2.35 7.51 6.14
CA VAL A 239 2.09 8.67 6.94
C VAL A 239 2.41 8.12 8.34
N VAL A 240 3.68 7.77 8.57
CA VAL A 240 4.39 8.32 9.70
C VAL A 240 4.05 9.80 9.56
N ASP A 241 2.98 10.19 10.24
CA ASP A 241 2.88 11.52 10.77
C ASP A 241 4.23 11.72 11.43
N GLN A 242 5.09 12.41 10.68
CA GLN A 242 6.46 12.61 11.06
C GLN A 242 6.36 13.34 12.39
N LEU A 243 6.94 12.76 13.44
CA LEU A 243 6.99 13.45 14.71
C LEU A 243 7.56 14.84 14.44
N SER A 244 6.82 15.85 14.86
CA SER A 244 7.27 17.23 14.75
C SER A 244 7.60 17.73 16.14
N ILE A 245 8.76 18.36 16.27
CA ILE A 245 9.19 19.01 17.50
C ILE A 245 9.21 20.51 17.29
N SER A 246 8.67 21.25 18.25
CA SER A 246 8.68 22.71 18.26
C SER A 246 9.15 23.19 19.62
N TYR A 247 10.26 23.91 19.63
CA TYR A 247 10.68 24.70 20.78
C TYR A 247 9.60 25.73 21.15
N GLN A 248 9.33 25.88 22.44
CA GLN A 248 8.34 26.82 22.97
C GLN A 248 9.02 27.96 23.73
N THR A 249 9.82 27.63 24.74
CA THR A 249 10.45 28.62 25.63
C THR A 249 11.58 28.02 26.45
N ALA A 250 12.34 28.89 27.12
CA ALA A 250 13.23 28.54 28.21
C ALA A 250 13.04 29.52 29.38
N ALA A 251 13.20 29.05 30.60
CA ALA A 251 13.03 29.85 31.81
C ALA A 251 14.04 29.45 32.90
N THR A 252 14.34 30.37 33.82
CA THR A 252 15.26 30.10 34.95
C THR A 252 14.76 30.68 36.27
N SER A 253 15.23 30.07 37.34
CA SER A 253 15.20 30.62 38.68
C SER A 253 16.57 30.46 39.32
N SER A 254 17.17 31.59 39.68
CA SER A 254 18.42 31.68 40.45
C SER A 254 18.22 31.55 41.95
N SER A 255 16.98 31.33 42.40
CA SER A 255 16.67 31.22 43.83
C SER A 255 17.01 29.84 44.36
N ALA A 256 17.49 29.78 45.60
CA ALA A 256 17.77 28.51 46.25
C ALA A 256 16.48 27.88 46.81
N LEU A 257 15.94 26.86 46.14
CA LEU A 257 14.63 26.28 46.45
C LEU A 257 14.65 24.75 46.38
N PHE A 258 13.67 24.13 47.04
CA PHE A 258 13.37 22.69 46.91
C PHE A 258 12.43 22.41 45.72
N THR A 259 11.49 23.33 45.48
CA THR A 259 10.52 23.27 44.39
C THR A 259 10.62 24.55 43.58
N TYR A 260 10.72 24.39 42.26
CA TYR A 260 10.76 25.46 41.28
C TYR A 260 9.48 25.44 40.47
N THR A 261 8.74 26.55 40.44
CA THR A 261 7.55 26.70 39.62
C THR A 261 7.81 27.74 38.54
N PHE A 262 7.77 27.30 37.29
CA PHE A 262 7.81 28.16 36.11
C PHE A 262 6.37 28.34 35.64
N ALA A 263 5.76 29.46 36.02
CA ALA A 263 4.34 29.69 35.77
C ALA A 263 4.04 30.00 34.30
N ALA A 264 2.87 29.57 33.81
CA ALA A 264 2.32 29.94 32.50
C ALA A 264 3.30 29.77 31.32
N GLN A 265 4.07 28.68 31.29
CA GLN A 265 4.95 28.38 30.17
C GLN A 265 4.13 28.02 28.94
N PRO A 266 4.44 28.56 27.74
CA PRO A 266 3.82 28.10 26.50
C PRO A 266 4.12 26.61 26.27
N LEU A 267 3.08 25.86 25.91
CA LEU A 267 3.12 24.42 25.66
C LEU A 267 2.84 24.08 24.18
N GLY A 268 2.76 25.07 23.31
CA GLY A 268 2.35 24.92 21.91
C GLY A 268 0.84 24.86 21.72
N THR A 269 0.40 24.54 20.50
CA THR A 269 -1.01 24.38 20.14
C THR A 269 -1.56 23.09 20.74
N ALA A 270 -2.73 23.12 21.38
CA ALA A 270 -3.35 21.91 21.93
C ALA A 270 -3.67 20.89 20.81
N ALA A 271 -3.31 19.63 21.03
CA ALA A 271 -3.62 18.52 20.13
C ALA A 271 -3.69 17.20 20.92
N PRO A 272 -4.55 16.23 20.56
CA PRO A 272 -4.74 14.99 21.32
C PRO A 272 -3.46 14.16 21.55
N ASP A 273 -2.49 14.30 20.65
CA ASP A 273 -1.22 13.59 20.59
C ASP A 273 -0.02 14.46 20.99
N ARG A 274 -0.27 15.65 21.57
CA ARG A 274 0.81 16.54 21.98
C ARG A 274 1.45 16.07 23.28
N THR A 275 2.72 15.70 23.20
CA THR A 275 3.58 15.47 24.34
C THR A 275 4.44 16.71 24.61
N ILE A 276 4.54 17.12 25.86
CA ILE A 276 5.47 18.16 26.27
C ILE A 276 6.75 17.49 26.76
N VAL A 277 7.88 17.94 26.22
CA VAL A 277 9.22 17.55 26.64
C VAL A 277 9.86 18.72 27.37
N VAL A 278 10.41 18.47 28.55
CA VAL A 278 11.10 19.47 29.38
C VAL A 278 12.51 19.00 29.68
N GLY A 279 13.49 19.75 29.19
CA GLY A 279 14.88 19.66 29.64
C GLY A 279 15.05 20.49 30.90
N VAL A 280 15.60 19.90 31.96
CA VAL A 280 15.89 20.55 33.24
C VAL A 280 17.39 20.62 33.41
N ALA A 281 17.92 21.82 33.56
CA ALA A 281 19.29 22.05 33.99
C ALA A 281 19.27 22.63 35.40
N SER A 282 20.09 22.11 36.30
CA SER A 282 20.10 22.59 37.68
C SER A 282 21.49 22.52 38.28
N ARG A 283 21.71 23.39 39.26
CA ARG A 283 22.96 23.43 40.00
C ARG A 283 22.73 23.07 41.46
N ASN A 284 23.26 21.93 41.90
CA ASN A 284 23.17 21.47 43.27
C ASN A 284 24.31 22.02 44.12
N THR A 285 24.26 21.84 45.43
CA THR A 285 25.39 22.12 46.34
C THR A 285 25.77 20.92 47.21
N ASN A 286 25.11 19.77 47.04
CA ASN A 286 25.19 18.58 47.93
C ASN A 286 24.68 17.28 47.25
N GLY A 287 24.83 17.11 45.94
CA GLY A 287 24.35 15.91 45.25
C GLY A 287 22.82 15.80 45.14
N SER A 288 22.11 16.93 45.27
CA SER A 288 20.67 16.98 45.06
C SER A 288 20.33 16.91 43.57
N LYS A 289 19.17 16.32 43.24
CA LYS A 289 18.67 16.18 41.87
C LYS A 289 17.15 16.34 41.80
N PRO A 290 16.55 16.72 40.66
CA PRO A 290 15.13 16.60 40.42
C PRO A 290 14.65 15.17 40.68
N THR A 291 13.56 15.04 41.42
CA THR A 291 12.92 13.76 41.74
C THR A 291 11.51 13.64 41.17
N ALA A 292 10.90 14.76 40.83
CA ALA A 292 9.60 14.80 40.16
C ALA A 292 9.47 16.06 39.32
N VAL A 293 8.82 15.94 38.17
CA VAL A 293 8.43 17.07 37.32
C VAL A 293 6.94 16.94 37.03
N THR A 294 6.20 18.04 37.18
CA THR A 294 4.84 18.14 36.65
C THR A 294 4.73 19.22 35.58
N ILE A 295 3.90 18.98 34.58
CA ILE A 295 3.69 19.89 33.45
C ILE A 295 2.18 20.03 33.26
N ALA A 296 1.67 21.26 33.38
CA ALA A 296 0.24 21.54 33.40
C ALA A 296 -0.55 20.72 34.44
N GLY A 297 0.12 20.32 35.53
CA GLY A 297 -0.46 19.48 36.58
C GLY A 297 -0.28 17.97 36.38
N GLU A 298 0.10 17.52 35.18
CA GLU A 298 0.35 16.10 34.88
C GLU A 298 1.75 15.66 35.31
N SER A 299 1.89 14.43 35.78
CA SER A 299 3.18 13.88 36.23
C SER A 299 4.02 13.42 35.05
N ALA A 300 5.22 13.97 34.90
CA ALA A 300 6.13 13.63 33.82
C ALA A 300 7.01 12.42 34.14
N ALA A 301 7.29 11.64 33.10
CA ALA A 301 8.24 10.53 33.13
C ALA A 301 9.65 11.04 32.83
N LEU A 302 10.65 10.49 33.52
CA LEU A 302 12.07 10.76 33.25
C LEU A 302 12.50 9.96 32.01
N ALA A 303 13.02 10.64 30.99
CA ALA A 303 13.66 10.00 29.84
C ALA A 303 15.14 9.70 30.13
N VAL A 304 15.89 10.71 30.58
CA VAL A 304 17.34 10.59 30.84
C VAL A 304 17.79 11.59 31.89
N GLU A 305 18.78 11.23 32.70
CA GLU A 305 19.48 12.14 33.60
C GLU A 305 20.99 11.91 33.62
N THR A 306 21.76 12.96 33.89
CA THR A 306 23.19 12.88 34.14
C THR A 306 23.66 14.02 35.05
N TRP A 307 24.76 13.79 35.75
CA TRP A 307 25.32 14.66 36.76
C TRP A 307 26.85 14.59 36.75
N THR A 308 27.51 15.73 36.82
CA THR A 308 28.93 15.78 37.17
C THR A 308 29.11 15.47 38.65
N GLY A 309 30.17 14.73 39.00
CA GLY A 309 30.42 14.15 40.33
C GLY A 309 30.45 15.14 41.50
N ALA A 310 31.62 15.41 42.07
CA ALA A 310 31.75 16.17 43.34
C ALA A 310 31.27 17.64 43.26
N GLU A 311 30.90 18.14 42.07
CA GLU A 311 30.42 19.50 41.84
C GLU A 311 29.21 19.52 40.87
N ASN A 312 28.04 19.63 41.48
CA ASN A 312 27.01 20.65 41.24
C ASN A 312 26.22 20.73 39.92
N GLU A 313 26.61 20.24 38.75
CA GLU A 313 25.85 20.52 37.51
C GLU A 313 25.14 19.29 36.94
N GLY A 314 23.83 19.39 36.72
CA GLY A 314 23.03 18.26 36.25
C GLY A 314 21.99 18.63 35.22
N VAL A 315 21.76 17.66 34.34
CA VAL A 315 20.74 17.73 33.30
C VAL A 315 19.83 16.52 33.41
N SER A 316 18.53 16.75 33.20
CA SER A 316 17.56 15.67 32.99
C SER A 316 16.53 16.07 31.93
N ILE A 317 15.97 15.10 31.22
CA ILE A 317 14.90 15.32 30.25
C ILE A 317 13.67 14.52 30.69
N TRP A 318 12.53 15.20 30.72
CA TRP A 318 11.25 14.67 31.18
C TRP A 318 10.19 14.84 30.10
N HIS A 319 9.17 13.99 30.07
CA HIS A 319 8.08 14.10 29.11
C HIS A 319 6.71 13.69 29.67
N VAL A 320 5.63 14.27 29.15
CA VAL A 320 4.25 13.87 29.48
C VAL A 320 3.26 14.26 28.37
N LEU A 321 2.24 13.44 28.15
CA LEU A 321 1.13 13.74 27.25
C LEU A 321 0.26 14.85 27.86
N VAL A 322 0.09 15.97 27.14
CA VAL A 322 -0.74 17.10 27.58
C VAL A 322 -1.62 17.52 26.40
N PRO A 323 -2.82 16.91 26.24
CA PRO A 323 -3.62 17.12 25.05
C PRO A 323 -4.30 18.50 24.99
N GLU A 324 -4.50 19.13 26.16
CA GLU A 324 -5.28 20.37 26.30
C GLU A 324 -4.43 21.56 26.78
N GLY A 325 -4.94 22.77 26.56
CA GLY A 325 -4.33 24.03 27.02
C GLY A 325 -3.12 24.47 26.18
N ALA A 326 -2.96 25.77 25.94
CA ALA A 326 -1.80 26.32 25.24
C ALA A 326 -0.65 26.72 26.18
N SER A 327 -0.91 26.74 27.48
CA SER A 327 0.04 27.14 28.52
C SER A 327 -0.23 26.38 29.81
N GLY A 328 0.80 26.15 30.61
CA GLY A 328 0.67 25.54 31.93
C GLY A 328 1.92 25.77 32.78
N ASP A 329 1.83 25.40 34.05
CA ASP A 329 2.97 25.50 34.95
C ASP A 329 3.89 24.28 34.74
N VAL A 330 5.19 24.53 34.74
CA VAL A 330 6.22 23.49 34.85
C VAL A 330 6.74 23.54 36.28
N VAL A 331 6.59 22.46 37.02
CA VAL A 331 7.03 22.37 38.42
C VAL A 331 8.11 21.30 38.55
N VAL A 332 9.31 21.71 38.98
CA VAL A 332 10.44 20.81 39.24
C VAL A 332 10.62 20.69 40.74
N THR A 333 10.51 19.48 41.27
CA THR A 333 10.76 19.17 42.69
C THR A 333 12.06 18.39 42.82
N CYS A 334 12.95 18.84 43.69
CA CYS A 334 14.26 18.26 43.91
C CYS A 334 14.35 17.52 45.24
N SER A 335 15.34 16.64 45.40
CA SER A 335 15.58 15.89 46.64
C SER A 335 16.06 16.75 47.81
N ASN A 336 16.54 17.96 47.54
CA ASN A 336 17.04 18.94 48.50
C ASN A 336 17.03 20.33 47.84
N ILE A 337 17.46 21.36 48.57
CA ILE A 337 17.65 22.71 48.04
C ILE A 337 18.72 22.70 46.93
N GLN A 338 18.38 23.28 45.77
CA GLN A 338 19.30 23.57 44.67
C GLN A 338 19.74 25.03 44.73
N ALA A 339 20.85 25.39 44.12
CA ALA A 339 21.29 26.79 43.96
C ALA A 339 20.53 27.52 42.84
N GLY A 340 19.92 26.78 41.93
CA GLY A 340 19.07 27.29 40.86
C GLY A 340 18.61 26.17 39.94
N CYS A 341 17.61 26.49 39.12
CA CYS A 341 17.02 25.57 38.15
C CYS A 341 16.61 26.33 36.88
N ALA A 342 16.77 25.68 35.74
CA ALA A 342 16.40 26.17 34.43
C ALA A 342 15.66 25.08 33.65
N VAL A 343 14.75 25.50 32.79
CA VAL A 343 13.96 24.62 31.94
C VAL A 343 14.02 25.07 30.50
N GLY A 344 14.11 24.12 29.57
CA GLY A 344 13.75 24.27 28.16
C GLY A 344 12.48 23.46 27.89
N VAL A 345 11.53 24.04 27.16
CA VAL A 345 10.22 23.42 26.89
C VAL A 345 10.04 23.23 25.38
N TRP A 346 9.68 22.02 24.99
CA TRP A 346 9.34 21.63 23.62
C TRP A 346 7.97 20.97 23.58
N ALA A 347 7.23 21.22 22.50
CA ALA A 347 6.03 20.47 22.15
C ALA A 347 6.39 19.48 21.04
N VAL A 348 6.08 18.20 21.26
CA VAL A 348 6.20 17.14 20.26
C VAL A 348 4.80 16.66 19.89
N TYR A 349 4.52 16.58 18.59
CA TYR A 349 3.23 16.11 18.07
C TYR A 349 3.39 14.75 17.43
N GLY A 350 2.47 13.86 17.79
CA GLY A 350 2.40 12.46 17.41
C GLY A 350 2.64 11.51 18.60
N PRO A 351 2.27 10.22 18.45
CA PRO A 351 2.39 9.23 19.51
C PRO A 351 3.86 9.07 19.92
N LEU A 352 4.23 9.39 21.16
CA LEU A 352 5.62 9.49 21.59
C LEU A 352 6.04 8.38 22.57
N GLN A 353 7.14 7.69 22.28
CA GLN A 353 7.92 6.89 23.22
C GLN A 353 9.38 7.34 23.21
N VAL A 354 10.08 7.15 24.32
CA VAL A 354 11.54 7.27 24.36
C VAL A 354 12.12 6.08 23.59
N ALA A 355 12.75 6.37 22.45
CA ALA A 355 13.33 5.35 21.57
C ALA A 355 14.79 5.05 21.92
N ASP A 356 15.54 6.10 22.29
CA ASP A 356 16.92 5.99 22.74
C ASP A 356 17.32 7.22 23.57
N VAL A 357 18.38 7.11 24.35
CA VAL A 357 18.91 8.21 25.18
C VAL A 357 20.43 8.12 25.28
N ASP A 358 21.09 9.27 25.35
CA ASP A 358 22.49 9.33 25.73
C ASP A 358 22.74 10.54 26.63
N ALA A 359 23.74 10.42 27.50
CA ALA A 359 24.12 11.47 28.41
C ALA A 359 25.61 11.41 28.77
N ALA A 360 26.22 12.58 28.81
CA ALA A 360 27.64 12.74 29.09
C ALA A 360 27.87 13.84 30.12
N SER A 361 28.86 13.61 30.97
CA SER A 361 29.37 14.57 31.93
C SER A 361 30.88 14.47 31.87
N VAL A 362 31.54 15.46 31.30
CA VAL A 362 32.98 15.45 31.06
C VAL A 362 33.64 16.67 31.67
N GLY A 363 34.86 16.51 32.16
CA GLY A 363 35.74 17.62 32.54
C GLY A 363 36.52 18.16 31.33
N SER A 364 35.89 18.17 30.16
CA SER A 364 36.47 18.64 28.89
C SER A 364 35.47 19.50 28.12
N ASP A 365 35.96 20.17 27.08
CA ASP A 365 35.20 21.16 26.31
C ASP A 365 34.09 20.57 25.44
N THR A 366 33.92 19.25 25.37
CA THR A 366 33.03 18.65 24.37
C THR A 366 32.31 17.43 24.92
N ASN A 367 30.98 17.52 25.00
CA ASN A 367 30.10 16.40 25.18
C ASN A 367 29.63 15.91 23.81
N ALA A 368 30.21 14.80 23.36
CA ALA A 368 29.69 14.06 22.22
C ALA A 368 28.65 13.05 22.74
N LEU A 369 27.40 13.23 22.31
CA LEU A 369 26.30 12.32 22.57
C LEU A 369 26.06 11.51 21.28
N SER A 370 25.92 10.19 21.43
CA SER A 370 25.66 9.25 20.36
C SER A 370 24.36 8.54 20.63
N VAL A 371 23.33 8.86 19.85
CA VAL A 371 22.00 8.25 19.97
C VAL A 371 21.61 7.52 18.69
N ASP A 372 20.90 6.41 18.83
CA ASP A 372 20.31 5.67 17.73
C ASP A 372 18.97 6.30 17.35
N VAL A 373 18.85 6.73 16.08
CA VAL A 373 17.67 7.46 15.61
C VAL A 373 16.94 6.66 14.54
N PRO A 374 15.84 5.97 14.89
CA PRO A 374 14.94 5.40 13.90
C PRO A 374 14.31 6.47 13.00
N ALA A 375 13.85 6.07 11.80
CA ALA A 375 13.19 6.99 10.89
C ALA A 375 11.92 7.59 11.50
N GLY A 376 11.73 8.89 11.32
CA GLY A 376 10.56 9.62 11.84
C GLY A 376 10.62 9.98 13.33
N CYS A 377 11.78 9.83 13.98
CA CYS A 377 12.00 10.29 15.35
C CYS A 377 12.43 11.76 15.42
N VAL A 378 12.29 12.35 16.61
CA VAL A 378 12.82 13.68 16.95
C VAL A 378 13.75 13.58 18.14
N ILE A 379 14.67 14.53 18.28
CA ILE A 379 15.62 14.60 19.39
C ILE A 379 15.40 15.91 20.12
N ALA A 380 15.34 15.85 21.46
CA ALA A 380 15.52 17.02 22.32
C ALA A 380 16.79 16.82 23.15
N ALA A 381 17.58 17.89 23.30
CA ALA A 381 18.82 17.87 24.05
C ALA A 381 18.96 19.11 24.94
N MET A 382 19.66 18.94 26.05
CA MET A 382 19.89 19.97 27.05
C MET A 382 21.33 19.86 27.56
N ALA A 383 21.97 21.00 27.82
CA ALA A 383 23.31 21.07 28.37
C ALA A 383 23.45 22.20 29.41
N ILE A 384 24.43 22.07 30.30
CA ILE A 384 24.84 23.09 31.26
C ILE A 384 26.36 23.06 31.42
N ALA A 385 26.95 24.26 31.47
CA ALA A 385 28.37 24.47 31.73
C ALA A 385 28.59 25.87 32.29
N THR A 386 29.85 26.24 32.51
CA THR A 386 30.26 27.61 32.85
C THR A 386 30.58 28.47 31.63
N GLY A 387 30.74 27.87 30.45
CA GLY A 387 30.97 28.54 29.17
C GLY A 387 29.82 28.43 28.17
N ASN A 388 29.93 29.17 27.06
CA ASN A 388 28.91 29.19 25.99
C ASN A 388 28.90 27.88 25.22
N PHE A 389 27.74 27.50 24.69
CA PHE A 389 27.60 26.29 23.89
C PHE A 389 27.65 26.54 22.38
N THR A 390 28.08 25.52 21.64
CA THR A 390 27.75 25.35 20.23
C THR A 390 27.19 23.94 20.05
N TRP A 391 26.07 23.82 19.34
CA TRP A 391 25.50 22.52 18.97
C TRP A 391 25.87 22.11 17.54
N SER A 392 26.15 20.82 17.36
CA SER A 392 26.21 20.18 16.03
C SER A 392 25.40 18.89 16.03
N GLY A 393 24.89 18.51 14.85
CA GLY A 393 23.90 17.43 14.74
C GLY A 393 22.50 17.79 15.25
N ALA A 394 22.34 18.95 15.91
CA ALA A 394 21.05 19.50 16.28
C ALA A 394 21.01 21.02 16.09
N SER A 395 19.80 21.59 16.00
CA SER A 395 19.61 23.05 15.95
C SER A 395 19.56 23.60 17.37
N GLU A 396 20.50 24.48 17.71
CA GLU A 396 20.46 25.23 18.97
C GLU A 396 19.20 26.11 19.03
N ARG A 397 18.54 26.12 20.19
CA ARG A 397 17.31 26.90 20.44
C ARG A 397 17.52 28.04 21.41
N PHE A 398 18.37 27.84 22.40
CA PHE A 398 18.72 28.87 23.37
C PHE A 398 20.10 28.60 23.95
N ASP A 399 20.78 29.68 24.33
CA ASP A 399 22.03 29.65 25.07
C ASP A 399 22.01 30.82 26.07
N ASN A 400 21.55 30.54 27.30
CA ASN A 400 21.19 31.58 28.24
C ASN A 400 22.10 31.55 29.47
N THR A 401 22.67 32.71 29.80
CA THR A 401 23.43 32.89 31.04
C THR A 401 22.51 33.16 32.23
N THR A 402 22.77 32.51 33.35
CA THR A 402 22.09 32.79 34.63
C THR A 402 23.03 32.56 35.81
N THR A 403 22.61 32.93 37.02
CA THR A 403 23.40 32.72 38.24
C THR A 403 22.72 31.66 39.12
N MET A 404 23.25 30.44 39.12
CA MET A 404 22.80 29.35 40.02
C MET A 404 23.86 29.12 41.11
N GLY A 405 24.06 30.12 41.96
CA GLY A 405 25.19 30.20 42.89
C GLY A 405 26.52 30.63 42.23
N ILE A 406 26.75 30.30 40.96
CA ILE A 406 27.77 30.91 40.08
C ILE A 406 27.14 31.24 38.73
N SER A 407 27.86 32.02 37.91
CA SER A 407 27.50 32.23 36.51
C SER A 407 27.62 30.92 35.75
N VAL A 408 26.50 30.42 35.26
CA VAL A 408 26.40 29.22 34.42
C VAL A 408 25.61 29.55 33.18
N ILE A 409 25.80 28.73 32.16
CA ILE A 409 25.06 28.77 30.93
C ILE A 409 24.35 27.44 30.78
N TYR A 410 23.07 27.51 30.43
CA TYR A 410 22.28 26.36 30.08
C TYR A 410 21.78 26.55 28.65
N SER A 411 21.86 25.48 27.88
CA SER A 411 21.60 25.48 26.45
C SER A 411 20.72 24.30 26.09
N GLY A 412 19.93 24.45 25.04
CA GLY A 412 19.07 23.40 24.56
C GLY A 412 18.99 23.40 23.04
N ALA A 413 18.85 22.21 22.48
CA ALA A 413 18.79 21.98 21.05
C ALA A 413 17.74 20.92 20.72
N ASP A 414 17.27 20.94 19.49
CA ASP A 414 16.44 19.86 18.95
C ASP A 414 16.69 19.64 17.46
N VAL A 415 16.26 18.49 16.97
CA VAL A 415 16.31 18.15 15.55
C VAL A 415 15.26 17.11 15.20
N THR A 416 14.77 17.19 13.97
CA THR A 416 14.09 16.08 13.29
C THR A 416 15.02 15.57 12.20
N PRO A 417 15.80 14.50 12.46
CA PRO A 417 16.81 14.05 11.51
C PRO A 417 16.19 13.63 10.18
N GLY A 418 16.76 14.11 9.06
CA GLY A 418 16.32 13.74 7.72
C GLY A 418 16.71 12.31 7.32
N THR A 419 17.67 11.72 8.02
CA THR A 419 18.16 10.36 7.82
C THR A 419 18.21 9.63 9.16
N ALA A 420 17.58 8.45 9.19
CA ALA A 420 17.68 7.51 10.30
C ALA A 420 19.05 6.82 10.30
N GLY A 421 19.53 6.40 11.46
CA GLY A 421 20.71 5.56 11.56
C GLY A 421 21.19 5.36 12.99
N PRO A 422 21.91 4.26 13.25
CA PRO A 422 22.60 4.07 14.52
C PRO A 422 23.74 5.07 14.67
N GLY A 423 23.98 5.54 15.90
CA GLY A 423 25.06 6.47 16.23
C GLY A 423 24.91 7.86 15.61
N TYR A 424 23.68 8.38 15.52
CA TYR A 424 23.44 9.78 15.19
C TYR A 424 24.10 10.67 16.26
N GLY A 425 25.10 11.43 15.84
CA GLY A 425 25.87 12.29 16.73
C GLY A 425 25.15 13.61 17.02
N VAL A 426 24.90 13.89 18.29
CA VAL A 426 24.54 15.22 18.79
C VAL A 426 25.68 15.69 19.69
N THR A 427 26.26 16.86 19.41
CA THR A 427 27.40 17.36 20.20
C THR A 427 27.05 18.70 20.84
N ALA A 428 27.27 18.80 22.14
CA ALA A 428 27.27 20.05 22.91
C ALA A 428 28.72 20.42 23.24
N GLN A 429 29.24 21.42 22.54
CA GLN A 429 30.61 21.91 22.74
C GLN A 429 30.60 23.15 23.64
N ASP A 430 31.28 23.08 24.78
CA ASP A 430 31.60 24.22 25.63
C ASP A 430 32.80 24.97 25.01
N ASN A 431 32.61 26.24 24.66
CA ASN A 431 33.64 27.05 24.00
C ASN A 431 34.61 27.73 24.98
N SER A 432 34.55 27.46 26.29
CA SER A 432 35.36 28.14 27.31
C SER A 432 36.76 27.56 27.53
N GLY A 433 37.07 26.36 27.03
CA GLY A 433 38.44 25.81 27.07
C GLY A 433 38.86 25.16 28.39
N GLY A 434 37.93 24.70 29.24
CA GLY A 434 38.25 23.85 30.39
C GLY A 434 37.16 23.69 31.46
N GLY A 435 35.87 23.83 31.14
CA GLY A 435 34.76 23.71 32.08
C GLY A 435 34.30 22.27 32.33
N GLN A 436 33.62 22.04 33.46
CA GLN A 436 32.72 20.89 33.58
C GLN A 436 31.52 21.16 32.65
N ASN A 437 31.19 20.16 31.84
CA ASN A 437 30.08 20.23 30.92
C ASN A 437 29.22 18.99 31.10
N THR A 438 27.92 19.20 31.29
CA THR A 438 26.92 18.14 31.42
C THR A 438 25.90 18.28 30.31
N ALA A 439 25.66 17.22 29.54
CA ALA A 439 24.68 17.22 28.47
C ALA A 439 23.90 15.90 28.41
N ALA A 440 22.63 15.98 27.99
CA ALA A 440 21.79 14.81 27.74
C ALA A 440 20.98 15.03 26.47
N ALA A 441 20.68 13.94 25.77
CA ALA A 441 19.78 13.88 24.62
C ALA A 441 18.81 12.71 24.79
N ALA A 442 17.57 12.94 24.37
CA ALA A 442 16.55 11.90 24.28
C ALA A 442 15.97 11.87 22.87
N VAL A 443 15.94 10.67 22.29
CA VAL A 443 15.27 10.38 21.02
C VAL A 443 13.84 9.98 21.35
N PHE A 444 12.90 10.70 20.77
CA PHE A 444 11.49 10.43 20.85
C PHE A 444 11.03 9.85 19.51
N GLY A 445 10.58 8.61 19.55
CA GLY A 445 10.06 7.89 18.41
C GLY A 445 8.57 7.67 18.51
N ARG A 446 7.98 7.23 17.40
CA ARG A 446 6.57 6.85 17.40
C ARG A 446 6.36 5.71 18.39
N MET A 447 5.39 5.81 19.32
CA MET A 447 4.87 4.63 20.00
C MET A 447 4.35 3.68 18.93
N VAL A 448 5.06 2.59 18.69
CA VAL A 448 4.44 1.38 18.11
C VAL A 448 3.82 0.54 19.25
N SER A 449 3.79 1.06 20.48
CA SER A 449 3.10 0.42 21.59
C SER A 449 1.62 0.81 21.58
N GLY A 450 0.77 -0.14 21.19
CA GLY A 450 -0.64 -0.12 21.56
C GLY A 450 -1.56 -0.81 20.57
N ALA A 451 -1.37 -0.54 19.28
CA ALA A 451 -2.01 -1.33 18.23
C ALA A 451 -0.94 -2.24 17.62
N ARG A 452 -0.73 -3.40 18.27
CA ARG A 452 -0.15 -4.55 17.57
C ARG A 452 -1.09 -5.07 16.49
N ASP A 453 -2.31 -4.55 16.51
CA ASP A 453 -3.40 -4.81 15.59
C ASP A 453 -3.31 -3.83 14.42
N LEU A 454 -2.89 -4.31 13.26
CA LEU A 454 -3.20 -3.68 11.98
C LEU A 454 -4.63 -4.06 11.63
N VAL A 455 -5.55 -3.11 11.46
CA VAL A 455 -6.96 -3.36 11.08
C VAL A 455 -7.23 -2.78 9.70
N SER A 456 -7.90 -3.53 8.83
CA SER A 456 -8.26 -3.06 7.49
C SER A 456 -9.35 -2.00 7.53
N VAL A 457 -9.44 -1.24 6.44
CA VAL A 457 -10.70 -0.57 6.10
C VAL A 457 -11.79 -1.62 5.88
N PRO A 458 -13.07 -1.29 6.15
CA PRO A 458 -14.17 -2.22 5.92
C PRO A 458 -14.39 -2.46 4.41
N LEU A 459 -14.72 -3.70 4.10
CA LEU A 459 -15.26 -4.17 2.82
C LEU A 459 -16.74 -4.51 3.03
N THR A 460 -17.55 -4.50 1.98
CA THR A 460 -18.96 -4.88 2.10
C THR A 460 -19.23 -6.20 1.38
N ALA A 461 -19.64 -7.22 2.12
CA ALA A 461 -20.11 -8.49 1.58
C ALA A 461 -21.56 -8.40 1.06
N ALA A 462 -21.91 -9.19 0.05
CA ALA A 462 -23.25 -9.24 -0.51
C ALA A 462 -24.29 -9.85 0.46
N SER A 463 -23.86 -10.75 1.35
CA SER A 463 -24.62 -11.35 2.44
C SER A 463 -23.67 -11.76 3.57
N ASP A 464 -24.19 -12.19 4.73
CA ASP A 464 -23.38 -12.66 5.86
C ASP A 464 -22.46 -13.82 5.43
N PRO A 465 -21.12 -13.62 5.38
CA PRO A 465 -20.17 -14.69 5.07
C PRO A 465 -20.17 -15.76 6.18
N THR A 466 -19.86 -17.00 5.83
CA THR A 466 -19.61 -18.05 6.84
C THR A 466 -18.13 -18.32 7.04
N SER A 467 -17.29 -17.93 6.08
CA SER A 467 -15.84 -18.11 6.18
C SER A 467 -15.08 -16.98 5.49
N LEU A 468 -13.92 -16.63 6.05
CA LEU A 468 -13.00 -15.67 5.46
C LEU A 468 -11.63 -16.34 5.27
N VAL A 469 -11.13 -16.38 4.04
CA VAL A 469 -9.75 -16.77 3.73
C VAL A 469 -8.90 -15.51 3.72
N ILE A 470 -7.94 -15.42 4.64
CA ILE A 470 -7.09 -14.25 4.84
C ILE A 470 -5.67 -14.58 4.42
N GLY A 471 -5.08 -13.72 3.60
CA GLY A 471 -3.71 -13.85 3.12
C GLY A 471 -2.85 -12.63 3.48
N ALA A 472 -1.57 -12.83 3.80
CA ALA A 472 -0.60 -11.76 4.03
C ALA A 472 0.78 -12.14 3.45
N GLU A 473 1.43 -11.18 2.77
CA GLU A 473 2.84 -11.24 2.40
C GLU A 473 3.65 -10.54 3.48
N ILE A 474 4.47 -11.31 4.20
CA ILE A 474 5.22 -10.83 5.36
C ILE A 474 6.73 -10.98 5.17
N GLU A 475 7.47 -10.09 5.81
CA GLU A 475 8.91 -10.18 5.99
C GLU A 475 9.20 -10.23 7.49
N VAL A 476 9.98 -11.24 7.87
CA VAL A 476 10.28 -11.54 9.27
C VAL A 476 11.80 -11.61 9.45
N PRO A 477 12.39 -10.84 10.38
CA PRO A 477 13.82 -10.83 10.62
C PRO A 477 14.29 -12.07 11.41
N ALA A 478 13.37 -12.78 12.05
CA ALA A 478 13.60 -13.99 12.82
C ALA A 478 12.50 -15.03 12.55
N LEU A 479 12.68 -16.26 13.06
CA LEU A 479 11.65 -17.29 13.02
C LEU A 479 10.46 -16.86 13.90
N ILE A 480 9.31 -16.60 13.29
CA ILE A 480 8.06 -16.38 13.99
C ILE A 480 7.21 -17.66 14.03
N THR A 481 6.39 -17.78 15.06
CA THR A 481 5.38 -18.83 15.22
C THR A 481 4.00 -18.26 14.87
N LEU A 482 3.43 -18.62 13.72
CA LEU A 482 2.07 -18.20 13.35
C LEU A 482 1.04 -18.71 14.37
N GLY A 483 0.04 -17.89 14.68
CA GLY A 483 -0.94 -18.14 15.76
C GLY A 483 -0.41 -17.87 17.17
N THR A 484 0.87 -17.53 17.32
CA THR A 484 1.43 -17.02 18.59
C THR A 484 2.00 -15.63 18.38
N ASP A 485 2.98 -15.52 17.48
CA ASP A 485 3.79 -14.33 17.23
C ASP A 485 3.17 -13.41 16.18
N LEU A 486 2.44 -13.98 15.22
CA LEU A 486 1.57 -13.28 14.28
C LEU A 486 0.23 -14.00 14.24
N MET A 487 -0.85 -13.30 14.53
CA MET A 487 -2.22 -13.78 14.50
C MET A 487 -3.00 -12.97 13.48
N LEU A 488 -3.72 -13.63 12.57
CA LEU A 488 -4.65 -12.99 11.63
C LEU A 488 -6.08 -13.24 12.11
N TYR A 489 -6.95 -12.25 11.95
CA TYR A 489 -8.34 -12.31 12.36
C TYR A 489 -9.26 -11.80 11.25
N GLY A 490 -10.45 -12.39 11.18
CA GLY A 490 -11.56 -11.92 10.36
C GLY A 490 -12.73 -11.42 11.20
N SER A 491 -13.48 -10.48 10.65
CA SER A 491 -14.73 -9.96 11.21
C SER A 491 -15.70 -9.65 10.07
N ILE A 492 -16.99 -9.84 10.28
CA ILE A 492 -18.09 -9.45 9.37
C ILE A 492 -19.04 -8.43 10.04
N ASP A 493 -18.69 -7.96 11.23
CA ASP A 493 -19.47 -7.03 12.07
C ASP A 493 -18.71 -5.70 12.35
N ASP A 494 -17.95 -5.23 11.36
CA ASP A 494 -17.14 -4.00 11.41
C ASP A 494 -16.07 -4.01 12.53
N GLY A 495 -15.64 -5.19 12.96
CA GLY A 495 -14.65 -5.38 14.02
C GLY A 495 -15.21 -5.34 15.44
N ALA A 496 -16.53 -5.47 15.62
CA ALA A 496 -17.15 -5.59 16.93
C ALA A 496 -16.79 -6.94 17.60
N SER A 497 -16.60 -8.00 16.80
CA SER A 497 -16.04 -9.28 17.20
C SER A 497 -15.01 -9.78 16.18
N TRP A 498 -14.09 -10.64 16.62
CA TRP A 498 -12.95 -11.11 15.82
C TRP A 498 -12.79 -12.61 15.97
N GLU A 499 -12.70 -13.31 14.84
CA GLU A 499 -12.41 -14.75 14.78
C GLU A 499 -10.99 -14.94 14.26
N GLU A 500 -10.19 -15.70 15.01
CA GLU A 500 -8.79 -15.96 14.65
C GLU A 500 -8.69 -17.00 13.53
N VAL A 501 -7.72 -16.82 12.64
CA VAL A 501 -7.35 -17.83 11.66
C VAL A 501 -6.81 -19.07 12.37
N ALA A 502 -7.51 -20.19 12.24
CA ALA A 502 -7.25 -21.40 13.02
C ALA A 502 -6.11 -22.28 12.46
N ALA A 503 -5.83 -22.18 11.15
CA ALA A 503 -4.79 -22.97 10.50
C ALA A 503 -4.08 -22.14 9.42
N TYR A 504 -2.76 -22.00 9.58
CA TYR A 504 -1.92 -21.24 8.67
C TYR A 504 -1.20 -22.15 7.67
N GLN A 505 -1.15 -21.71 6.41
CA GLN A 505 -0.30 -22.26 5.37
C GLN A 505 0.74 -21.22 4.98
N THR A 506 1.97 -21.66 4.73
CA THR A 506 3.07 -20.77 4.35
C THR A 506 3.70 -21.18 3.03
N TYR A 507 4.01 -20.17 2.23
CA TYR A 507 4.72 -20.32 0.97
C TYR A 507 5.88 -19.33 0.92
N ALA A 508 7.02 -19.75 0.38
CA ALA A 508 8.13 -18.83 0.15
C ALA A 508 7.77 -17.86 -0.99
N ALA A 509 7.97 -16.57 -0.76
CA ALA A 509 7.89 -15.53 -1.79
C ALA A 509 9.28 -15.02 -2.16
N ALA A 510 9.35 -14.23 -3.24
CA ALA A 510 10.60 -13.61 -3.67
C ALA A 510 11.18 -12.70 -2.58
N GLY A 511 12.51 -12.56 -2.56
CA GLY A 511 13.20 -11.64 -1.65
C GLY A 511 13.26 -12.07 -0.18
N GLY A 512 13.06 -13.36 0.13
CA GLY A 512 13.11 -13.86 1.51
C GLY A 512 11.83 -13.63 2.31
N ARG A 513 10.72 -13.30 1.63
CA ARG A 513 9.40 -13.09 2.21
C ARG A 513 8.62 -14.40 2.34
N LEU A 514 7.57 -14.37 3.15
CA LEU A 514 6.63 -15.47 3.34
C LEU A 514 5.23 -15.00 2.95
N LEU A 515 4.52 -15.81 2.17
CA LEU A 515 3.08 -15.71 2.03
C LEU A 515 2.44 -16.59 3.10
N VAL A 516 1.52 -16.02 3.84
CA VAL A 516 0.79 -16.68 4.91
C VAL A 516 -0.69 -16.63 4.56
N PHE A 517 -1.36 -17.78 4.57
CA PHE A 517 -2.80 -17.88 4.35
C PHE A 517 -3.46 -18.66 5.47
N GLY A 518 -4.73 -18.39 5.74
CA GLY A 518 -5.56 -19.29 6.51
C GLY A 518 -7.01 -18.86 6.56
N THR A 519 -7.85 -19.69 7.16
CA THR A 519 -9.30 -19.48 7.20
C THR A 519 -9.76 -19.12 8.62
N ALA A 520 -10.56 -18.07 8.72
CA ALA A 520 -11.35 -17.73 9.91
C ALA A 520 -12.79 -18.20 9.72
N ASP A 521 -13.34 -18.92 10.70
CA ASP A 521 -14.75 -19.32 10.76
C ASP A 521 -15.55 -18.19 11.41
N VAL A 522 -16.36 -17.49 10.63
CA VAL A 522 -17.14 -16.32 11.09
C VAL A 522 -18.63 -16.63 11.25
N THR A 523 -19.01 -17.92 11.27
CA THR A 523 -20.42 -18.36 11.41
C THR A 523 -21.11 -17.88 12.70
N GLY A 524 -20.35 -17.49 13.72
CA GLY A 524 -20.86 -16.93 14.98
C GLY A 524 -21.21 -15.45 14.93
N GLN A 525 -20.86 -14.75 13.85
CA GLN A 525 -21.07 -13.32 13.67
C GLN A 525 -22.29 -13.05 12.76
N THR A 526 -22.74 -11.80 12.71
CA THR A 526 -23.81 -11.36 11.81
C THR A 526 -23.45 -9.99 11.25
N GLY A 527 -23.63 -9.79 9.95
CA GLY A 527 -23.29 -8.55 9.27
C GLY A 527 -22.54 -8.76 7.95
N THR A 528 -22.39 -7.66 7.22
CA THR A 528 -21.74 -7.63 5.91
C THR A 528 -20.48 -6.78 5.88
N ASP A 529 -20.10 -6.14 7.00
CA ASP A 529 -18.95 -5.24 7.05
C ASP A 529 -17.69 -6.04 7.40
N VAL A 530 -17.02 -6.50 6.35
CA VAL A 530 -15.85 -7.39 6.44
C VAL A 530 -14.61 -6.59 6.80
N ARG A 531 -13.93 -6.98 7.87
CA ARG A 531 -12.60 -6.49 8.24
C ARG A 531 -11.63 -7.63 8.50
N ILE A 532 -10.36 -7.35 8.25
CA ILE A 532 -9.26 -8.20 8.68
C ILE A 532 -8.37 -7.46 9.66
N ARG A 533 -7.76 -8.22 10.58
CA ARG A 533 -6.82 -7.70 11.56
C ARG A 533 -5.60 -8.59 11.66
N ALA A 534 -4.41 -8.01 11.76
CA ALA A 534 -3.17 -8.72 12.06
C ALA A 534 -2.62 -8.24 13.40
N ALA A 535 -2.43 -9.14 14.36
CA ALA A 535 -1.86 -8.87 15.68
C ALA A 535 -0.50 -9.55 15.85
N THR A 536 0.43 -8.94 16.58
CA THR A 536 1.73 -9.57 16.92
C THR A 536 1.91 -9.83 18.42
N ALA A 537 2.74 -10.83 18.78
CA ALA A 537 3.17 -11.04 20.17
C ALA A 537 4.20 -9.99 20.63
N GLU A 538 4.57 -10.04 21.91
CA GLU A 538 5.43 -9.04 22.52
C GLU A 538 6.87 -9.22 22.10
N GLY A 539 7.46 -8.16 21.52
CA GLY A 539 8.86 -8.15 21.11
C GLY A 539 9.11 -8.58 19.67
N GLU A 540 8.09 -9.04 18.94
CA GLU A 540 8.25 -9.50 17.56
C GLU A 540 7.96 -8.38 16.56
N ILE A 541 8.89 -8.19 15.62
CA ILE A 541 8.76 -7.22 14.52
C ILE A 541 8.39 -7.99 13.25
N VAL A 542 7.16 -7.80 12.77
CA VAL A 542 6.69 -8.35 11.49
C VAL A 542 6.38 -7.20 10.54
N THR A 543 6.96 -7.24 9.34
CA THR A 543 6.60 -6.29 8.27
C THR A 543 5.58 -6.94 7.36
N ILE A 544 4.38 -6.36 7.24
CA ILE A 544 3.35 -6.81 6.30
C ILE A 544 3.47 -5.94 5.04
N HIS A 545 3.84 -6.55 3.92
CA HIS A 545 3.96 -5.87 2.62
C HIS A 545 2.61 -5.73 1.94
N LYS A 546 1.79 -6.78 2.01
CA LYS A 546 0.45 -6.86 1.42
C LYS A 546 -0.41 -7.81 2.24
N TRP A 547 -1.72 -7.64 2.15
CA TRP A 547 -2.69 -8.56 2.72
C TRP A 547 -4.02 -8.46 1.96
N GLY A 548 -4.86 -9.49 2.10
CA GLY A 548 -6.15 -9.56 1.43
C GLY A 548 -7.07 -10.57 2.07
N VAL A 549 -8.33 -10.54 1.64
CA VAL A 549 -9.38 -11.43 2.12
C VAL A 549 -10.24 -11.91 0.96
N GLN A 550 -10.67 -13.16 1.05
CA GLN A 550 -11.71 -13.76 0.23
C GLN A 550 -12.82 -14.24 1.17
N ALA A 551 -14.07 -14.12 0.73
CA ALA A 551 -15.23 -14.65 1.41
C ALA A 551 -15.93 -15.71 0.53
N ASP A 552 -16.83 -16.48 1.13
CA ASP A 552 -17.75 -17.40 0.44
C ASP A 552 -18.94 -16.69 -0.23
N VAL A 553 -18.87 -15.35 -0.31
CA VAL A 553 -19.85 -14.45 -0.89
C VAL A 553 -19.12 -13.29 -1.59
N ALA A 554 -19.78 -12.59 -2.51
CA ALA A 554 -19.18 -11.46 -3.19
C ALA A 554 -18.79 -10.33 -2.23
N LEU A 555 -17.64 -9.70 -2.49
CA LEU A 555 -17.08 -8.57 -1.74
C LEU A 555 -17.03 -7.33 -2.63
N THR A 556 -17.52 -6.21 -2.11
CA THR A 556 -17.43 -4.90 -2.74
C THR A 556 -16.34 -4.07 -2.05
N PRO A 557 -15.40 -3.46 -2.81
CA PRO A 557 -14.41 -2.55 -2.25
C PRO A 557 -15.06 -1.36 -1.54
N PRO A 558 -14.38 -0.72 -0.56
CA PRO A 558 -14.84 0.55 -0.01
C PRO A 558 -15.00 1.58 -1.14
N ALA A 559 -16.08 2.36 -1.05
CA ALA A 559 -16.45 3.40 -2.02
C ALA A 559 -15.42 4.53 -2.12
#